data_AF-A0AAD8JS87-F1
#
_entry.id   AF-A0AAD8JS87-F1
#
_cell.length_a   1.000
_cell.length_b   1.000
_cell.length_c   1.000
_cell.angle_alpha   90.00
_cell.angle_beta   90.00
_cell.angle_gamma   90.00
#
_symmetry.space_group_name_H-M   'P 1'
#
loop_
_entity.id
_entity.type
_entity.pdbx_description
1 polymer ?
#
loop_
_entity_poly.entity_id
_entity_poly.type
_entity_poly.pdbx_seq_one_letter_code
_entity_poly.pdbx_strand_id
1 'polypeptide(L)'
;MTIDLLSNHKAKNVEDKERSKEKRGDFHAALNFAAVMDAPVVFFCRNNGWAISTPVTQQFRSDGIVVKGQAYGISSIRVDGNDALAIYNVVRNARQIAINEQRPILIEAMTYRVSHHSTSDDSTKYRSTDEIEHWKTMHSPVKQAIDEAEREEMPPLGDMFTDVYDELPLNLMEQETSLRETIQRHPKDFPKNMTI
;
A
#
# COMPACT_ATOMS: atom_id res chain seq x y z
N MET A 1 5.46 -5.93 11.72
CA MET A 1 4.48 -5.92 10.62
C MET A 1 4.03 -4.49 10.41
N THR A 2 4.43 -3.84 9.32
CA THR A 2 4.05 -2.47 8.96
C THR A 2 2.84 -2.54 8.04
N ILE A 3 1.67 -2.12 8.50
CA ILE A 3 0.49 -2.01 7.62
C ILE A 3 0.54 -0.63 6.98
N ASP A 4 0.95 -0.58 5.71
CA ASP A 4 0.93 0.64 4.90
C ASP A 4 -0.52 0.92 4.46
N LEU A 5 -1.15 1.86 5.16
CA LEU A 5 -2.58 2.14 4.98
C LEU A 5 -2.88 2.95 3.73
N LEU A 6 -1.89 3.46 2.98
CA LEU A 6 -2.17 4.46 1.93
C LEU A 6 -1.42 4.33 0.59
N SER A 7 -0.65 3.28 0.31
CA SER A 7 -0.37 2.89 -1.09
C SER A 7 -1.07 1.61 -1.50
N ASN A 8 -1.89 1.72 -2.53
CA ASN A 8 -2.11 0.62 -3.46
C ASN A 8 -0.92 0.59 -4.42
N HIS A 9 -0.12 -0.46 -4.39
CA HIS A 9 0.61 -0.89 -5.57
C HIS A 9 -0.08 -2.14 -6.12
N LYS A 10 -0.40 -2.06 -7.41
CA LYS A 10 -0.97 -3.08 -8.32
C LYS A 10 -2.40 -3.57 -8.01
N ALA A 11 -3.34 -3.12 -8.84
CA ALA A 11 -4.21 -4.01 -9.62
C ALA A 11 -4.98 -3.18 -10.66
N LYS A 12 -4.78 -3.51 -11.95
CA LYS A 12 -5.77 -3.27 -12.99
C LYS A 12 -7.02 -4.06 -12.59
N ASN A 13 -8.16 -3.42 -12.42
CA ASN A 13 -9.46 -3.87 -12.93
C ASN A 13 -10.53 -2.82 -12.63
N VAL A 14 -11.32 -2.58 -13.66
CA VAL A 14 -12.46 -1.67 -13.72
C VAL A 14 -13.58 -2.25 -12.86
N GLU A 15 -13.93 -1.60 -11.76
CA GLU A 15 -15.30 -1.41 -11.26
C GLU A 15 -15.28 -0.65 -9.93
N ASP A 16 -16.17 0.35 -9.84
CA ASP A 16 -16.38 1.27 -8.73
C ASP A 16 -16.37 0.62 -7.33
N LYS A 17 -15.40 1.02 -6.49
CA LYS A 17 -15.56 1.30 -5.04
C LYS A 17 -14.24 1.76 -4.42
N GLU A 18 -13.78 2.94 -4.84
CA GLU A 18 -12.59 3.59 -4.29
C GLU A 18 -12.88 4.26 -2.94
N ARG A 19 -13.04 3.45 -1.88
CA ARG A 19 -12.96 3.92 -0.49
C ARG A 19 -11.51 3.82 -0.01
N SER A 20 -10.98 4.90 0.54
CA SER A 20 -9.70 4.93 1.27
C SER A 20 -9.62 3.77 2.28
N LYS A 21 -8.45 3.17 2.49
CA LYS A 21 -8.30 2.05 3.45
C LYS A 21 -8.61 2.49 4.89
N GLU A 22 -8.46 3.77 5.21
CA GLU A 22 -8.89 4.36 6.50
C GLU A 22 -10.41 4.26 6.74
N LYS A 23 -11.22 4.19 5.68
CA LYS A 23 -12.67 3.98 5.74
C LYS A 23 -13.08 2.50 5.78
N ARG A 24 -12.14 1.55 5.70
CA ARG A 24 -12.45 0.12 5.80
C ARG A 24 -12.61 -0.28 7.25
N GLY A 25 -13.62 -1.13 7.53
CA GLY A 25 -13.85 -1.70 8.87
C GLY A 25 -12.62 -2.46 9.39
N ASP A 26 -11.78 -2.97 8.50
CA ASP A 26 -10.56 -3.70 8.85
C ASP A 26 -9.55 -2.83 9.62
N PHE A 27 -9.46 -1.53 9.32
CA PHE A 27 -8.57 -0.64 10.07
C PHE A 27 -9.04 -0.50 11.53
N HIS A 28 -10.34 -0.30 11.72
CA HIS A 28 -10.96 -0.29 13.04
C HIS A 28 -10.75 -1.63 13.77
N ALA A 29 -11.01 -2.75 13.09
CA ALA A 29 -10.86 -4.08 13.66
C ALA A 29 -9.41 -4.36 14.07
N ALA A 30 -8.44 -4.03 13.23
CA ALA A 30 -7.03 -4.24 13.50
C ALA A 30 -6.53 -3.40 14.69
N LEU A 31 -6.91 -2.12 14.77
CA LEU A 31 -6.57 -1.29 15.93
C LEU A 31 -7.18 -1.85 17.21
N ASN A 32 -8.47 -2.17 17.20
CA ASN A 32 -9.15 -2.69 18.38
C ASN A 32 -8.56 -4.03 18.82
N PHE A 33 -8.30 -4.94 17.89
CA PHE A 33 -7.72 -6.24 18.19
C PHE A 33 -6.31 -6.10 18.76
N ALA A 34 -5.46 -5.27 18.16
CA ALA A 34 -4.11 -5.03 18.65
C ALA A 34 -4.10 -4.39 20.04
N ALA A 35 -5.04 -3.49 20.33
CA ALA A 35 -5.19 -2.87 21.64
C ALA A 35 -5.61 -3.88 22.72
N VAL A 36 -6.63 -4.70 22.45
CA VAL A 36 -7.14 -5.70 23.42
C VAL A 36 -6.14 -6.83 23.66
N MET A 37 -5.35 -7.18 22.64
CA MET A 37 -4.39 -8.28 22.70
C MET A 37 -2.99 -7.86 23.12
N ASP A 38 -2.77 -6.58 23.48
CA ASP A 38 -1.44 -6.06 23.83
C ASP A 38 -0.39 -6.41 22.75
N ALA A 39 -0.79 -6.32 21.48
CA ALA A 39 0.02 -6.82 20.38
C ALA A 39 1.20 -5.86 20.10
N PRO A 40 2.45 -6.35 19.99
CA PRO A 40 3.63 -5.52 19.72
C PRO A 40 3.70 -5.11 18.24
N VAL A 41 2.78 -4.26 17.79
CA VAL A 41 2.63 -3.84 16.40
C VAL A 41 2.77 -2.32 16.24
N VAL A 42 3.36 -1.89 15.12
CA VAL A 42 3.42 -0.48 14.75
C VAL A 42 2.54 -0.27 13.52
N PHE A 43 1.46 0.48 13.70
CA PHE A 43 0.63 0.97 12.60
C PHE A 43 1.26 2.24 12.04
N PHE A 44 1.41 2.31 10.73
CA PHE A 44 2.07 3.43 10.06
C PHE A 44 1.18 3.98 8.96
N CYS A 45 0.64 5.18 9.17
CA CYS A 45 -0.21 5.86 8.21
C CYS A 45 0.60 6.92 7.44
N ARG A 46 0.57 6.84 6.10
CA ARG A 46 1.16 7.85 5.22
C ARG A 46 0.11 8.84 4.75
N ASN A 47 -0.20 9.81 5.59
CA ASN A 47 -1.19 10.83 5.27
C ASN A 47 -0.62 11.81 4.23
N ASN A 48 -0.97 11.60 2.97
CA ASN A 48 -0.51 12.40 1.84
C ASN A 48 -1.54 13.47 1.39
N GLY A 49 -2.61 13.67 2.16
CA GLY A 49 -3.71 14.59 1.87
C GLY A 49 -4.82 14.05 0.97
N TRP A 50 -4.63 12.90 0.30
CA TRP A 50 -5.52 12.45 -0.78
C TRP A 50 -5.73 10.93 -0.83
N ALA A 51 -6.99 10.53 -0.96
CA ALA A 51 -7.34 9.18 -1.41
C ALA A 51 -7.83 9.25 -2.85
N ILE A 52 -6.90 8.98 -3.77
CA ILE A 52 -7.12 9.10 -5.22
C ILE A 52 -7.50 10.56 -5.57
N SER A 53 -8.78 10.84 -5.75
CA SER A 53 -9.36 12.17 -6.02
C SER A 53 -10.00 12.84 -4.80
N THR A 54 -10.19 12.11 -3.70
CA THR A 54 -10.95 12.60 -2.55
C THR A 54 -10.00 13.15 -1.47
N PRO A 55 -10.10 14.44 -1.10
CA PRO A 55 -9.24 15.05 -0.09
C PRO A 55 -9.57 14.56 1.33
N VAL A 56 -8.60 14.63 2.24
CA VAL A 56 -8.77 14.22 3.65
C VAL A 56 -9.94 14.89 4.36
N THR A 57 -10.29 16.12 3.99
CA THR A 57 -11.45 16.87 4.52
C THR A 57 -12.80 16.22 4.21
N GLN A 58 -12.85 15.34 3.21
CA GLN A 58 -14.00 14.50 2.87
C GLN A 58 -13.79 13.03 3.28
N GLN A 59 -12.61 12.68 3.81
CA GLN A 59 -12.35 11.36 4.37
C GLN A 59 -12.81 11.26 5.82
N PHE A 60 -12.47 12.26 6.63
CA PHE A 60 -12.79 12.29 8.05
C PHE A 60 -12.89 13.73 8.54
N ARG A 61 -13.53 13.90 9.71
CA ARG A 61 -13.60 15.18 10.44
C ARG A 61 -12.67 15.24 11.64
N SER A 62 -12.01 14.13 11.96
CA SER A 62 -11.03 14.04 13.04
C SER A 62 -9.77 14.85 12.70
N ASP A 63 -9.00 15.21 13.73
CA ASP A 63 -7.65 15.74 13.55
C ASP A 63 -6.72 14.61 13.07
N GLY A 64 -6.78 14.33 11.77
CA GLY A 64 -6.03 13.27 11.13
C GLY A 64 -6.38 11.88 11.65
N ILE A 65 -5.40 11.00 11.49
CA ILE A 65 -5.45 9.60 11.92
C ILE A 65 -4.86 9.41 13.30
N VAL A 66 -3.93 10.27 13.73
CA VAL A 66 -3.27 10.17 15.04
C VAL A 66 -4.29 10.02 16.17
N VAL A 67 -5.38 10.81 16.18
CA VAL A 67 -6.41 10.77 17.22
C VAL A 67 -7.22 9.47 17.25
N LYS A 68 -7.22 8.70 16.16
CA LYS A 68 -7.90 7.39 16.14
C LYS A 68 -7.20 6.38 17.04
N GLY A 69 -5.89 6.48 17.24
CA GLY A 69 -5.18 5.64 18.19
C GLY A 69 -5.73 5.80 19.61
N GLN A 70 -5.98 7.05 20.03
CA GLN A 70 -6.52 7.35 21.35
C GLN A 70 -7.89 6.71 21.60
N ALA A 71 -8.74 6.60 20.56
CA ALA A 71 -10.05 5.96 20.68
C ALA A 71 -9.98 4.47 21.04
N TYR A 72 -8.82 3.81 20.84
CA TYR A 72 -8.57 2.42 21.22
C TYR A 72 -7.55 2.27 22.34
N GLY A 73 -7.15 3.37 23.02
CA GLY A 73 -6.10 3.33 24.04
C GLY A 73 -4.69 3.13 23.48
N ILE A 74 -4.48 3.35 22.17
CA ILE A 74 -3.21 3.18 21.49
C ILE A 74 -2.43 4.50 21.53
N SER A 75 -1.18 4.44 22.00
CA SER A 75 -0.27 5.59 21.94
C SER A 75 0.02 5.95 20.49
N SER A 76 -0.10 7.24 20.18
CA SER A 76 -0.05 7.73 18.81
C SER A 76 0.83 8.97 18.66
N ILE A 77 1.50 9.10 17.53
CA ILE A 77 2.40 10.20 17.22
C ILE A 77 2.25 10.65 15.78
N ARG A 78 2.26 11.97 15.56
CA ARG A 78 2.34 12.58 14.24
C ARG A 78 3.76 13.06 13.98
N VAL A 79 4.26 12.84 12.76
CA VAL A 79 5.63 13.15 12.36
C VAL A 79 5.67 13.76 10.96
N ASP A 80 6.66 14.59 10.68
CA ASP A 80 6.96 15.03 9.32
C ASP A 80 7.45 13.83 8.50
N GLY A 81 6.66 13.44 7.49
CA GLY A 81 6.93 12.31 6.62
C GLY A 81 7.97 12.58 5.54
N ASN A 82 8.39 13.84 5.38
CA ASN A 82 9.43 14.22 4.42
C ASN A 82 10.82 14.36 5.09
N ASP A 83 10.89 14.37 6.41
CA ASP A 83 12.13 14.28 7.17
C ASP A 83 12.48 12.81 7.45
N ALA A 84 13.43 12.28 6.68
CA ALA A 84 13.87 10.89 6.80
C ALA A 84 14.47 10.55 8.18
N LEU A 85 15.12 11.51 8.84
CA LEU A 85 15.67 11.30 10.19
C LEU A 85 14.56 11.30 11.24
N ALA A 86 13.57 12.18 11.11
CA ALA A 86 12.39 12.18 11.97
C ALA A 86 11.63 10.85 11.86
N ILE A 87 11.40 10.37 10.63
CA ILE A 87 10.79 9.04 10.41
C ILE A 87 11.62 7.93 11.04
N TYR A 88 12.92 7.89 10.77
CA TYR A 88 13.82 6.87 11.32
C TYR A 88 13.73 6.83 12.85
N ASN A 89 13.84 7.99 13.50
CA ASN A 89 13.80 8.10 14.95
C ASN A 89 12.45 7.67 15.53
N VAL A 90 11.34 8.13 14.96
CA VAL A 90 9.98 7.78 15.43
C VAL A 90 9.70 6.30 15.25
N VAL A 91 10.04 5.70 14.11
CA VAL A 91 9.83 4.27 13.85
C VAL A 91 10.71 3.42 14.77
N ARG A 92 11.99 3.80 14.96
CA ARG A 92 12.91 3.10 15.88
C ARG A 92 12.38 3.11 17.30
N ASN A 93 11.91 4.26 17.79
CA ASN A 93 11.36 4.39 19.13
C ASN A 93 10.03 3.65 19.29
N ALA A 94 9.12 3.78 18.33
CA ALA A 94 7.84 3.06 18.34
C ALA A 94 8.03 1.54 18.37
N ARG A 95 9.00 1.02 17.60
CA ARG A 95 9.37 -0.41 17.64
C ARG A 95 9.88 -0.81 19.03
N GLN A 96 10.74 0.01 19.63
CA GLN A 96 11.29 -0.30 20.96
C GLN A 96 10.19 -0.35 22.03
N ILE A 97 9.27 0.62 22.02
CA ILE A 97 8.11 0.66 22.92
C ILE A 97 7.21 -0.55 22.67
N ALA A 98 6.85 -0.82 21.41
CA ALA A 98 5.94 -1.91 21.08
C ALA A 98 6.45 -3.26 21.58
N ILE A 99 7.76 -3.51 21.45
CA ILE A 99 8.40 -4.75 21.93
C ILE A 99 8.50 -4.77 23.46
N ASN A 100 9.01 -3.71 24.09
CA ASN A 100 9.30 -3.71 25.52
C ASN A 100 8.03 -3.67 26.37
N GLU A 101 7.02 -2.94 25.91
CA GLU A 101 5.80 -2.67 26.66
C GLU A 101 4.61 -3.50 26.15
N GLN A 102 4.85 -4.41 25.18
CA GLN A 102 3.85 -5.27 24.54
C GLN A 102 2.58 -4.47 24.22
N ARG A 103 2.72 -3.47 23.35
CA ARG A 103 1.58 -2.61 23.00
C ARG A 103 1.64 -2.09 21.58
N PRO A 104 0.49 -1.83 20.97
CA PRO A 104 0.47 -1.20 19.67
C PRO A 104 0.89 0.27 19.76
N ILE A 105 1.48 0.77 18.68
CA ILE A 105 1.76 2.20 18.46
C ILE A 105 1.22 2.63 17.10
N LEU A 106 0.63 3.82 17.02
CA LEU A 106 0.16 4.41 15.76
C LEU A 106 1.02 5.62 15.38
N ILE A 107 1.60 5.59 14.19
CA ILE A 107 2.34 6.73 13.62
C ILE A 107 1.54 7.30 12.45
N GLU A 108 1.34 8.61 12.44
CA GLU A 108 0.85 9.37 11.28
C GLU A 108 2.00 10.21 10.69
N ALA A 109 2.49 9.79 9.53
CA ALA A 109 3.50 10.52 8.77
C ALA A 109 2.80 11.47 7.78
N MET A 110 2.94 12.77 8.01
CA MET A 110 2.40 13.81 7.13
C MET A 110 3.34 14.01 5.94
N THR A 111 2.85 13.72 4.74
CA THR A 111 3.64 13.83 3.51
C THR A 111 2.77 14.37 2.38
N TYR A 112 3.26 14.36 1.14
CA TYR A 112 2.49 14.75 -0.03
C TYR A 112 2.79 13.85 -1.23
N ARG A 113 1.73 13.43 -1.93
CA ARG A 113 1.86 12.66 -3.18
C ARG A 113 2.03 13.62 -4.34
N VAL A 114 3.27 13.99 -4.64
CA VAL A 114 3.59 14.90 -5.77
C VAL A 114 3.05 14.38 -7.11
N SER A 115 3.20 13.08 -7.36
CA SER A 115 2.75 12.43 -8.60
C SER A 115 1.24 12.16 -8.61
N HIS A 116 0.72 11.74 -9.76
CA HIS A 116 -0.63 11.17 -9.87
C HIS A 116 -0.81 9.94 -8.97
N HIS A 117 -2.06 9.53 -8.73
CA HIS A 117 -2.33 8.33 -7.93
C HIS A 117 -1.72 7.07 -8.55
N SER A 118 -1.83 6.96 -9.87
CA SER A 118 -1.34 5.85 -10.68
C SER A 118 -1.09 6.35 -12.12
N THR A 119 -0.60 5.48 -12.99
CA THR A 119 -0.42 5.80 -14.42
C THR A 119 -1.72 6.03 -15.17
N SER A 120 -2.86 5.56 -14.63
CA SER A 120 -4.19 5.74 -15.22
C SER A 120 -4.94 6.94 -14.64
N ASP A 121 -4.37 7.61 -13.64
CA ASP A 121 -4.99 8.75 -12.96
C ASP A 121 -4.42 10.07 -13.48
N ASP A 122 -5.27 11.08 -13.59
CA ASP A 122 -4.87 12.45 -13.89
C ASP A 122 -5.31 13.36 -12.76
N SER A 123 -4.34 13.73 -11.94
CA SER A 123 -4.60 14.49 -10.74
C SER A 123 -4.77 15.98 -10.92
N THR A 124 -4.47 16.51 -12.11
CA THR A 124 -4.71 17.93 -12.43
C THR A 124 -6.20 18.26 -12.44
N LYS A 125 -7.06 17.23 -12.56
CA LYS A 125 -8.52 17.35 -12.54
C LYS A 125 -9.11 17.70 -11.18
N TYR A 126 -8.39 17.43 -10.10
CA TYR A 126 -8.92 17.56 -8.73
C TYR A 126 -7.92 18.19 -7.74
N ARG A 127 -6.72 18.58 -8.19
CA ARG A 127 -5.71 19.30 -7.39
C ARG A 127 -5.22 20.52 -8.13
N SER A 128 -4.95 21.60 -7.40
CA SER A 128 -4.39 22.80 -8.01
C SER A 128 -2.92 22.59 -8.40
N THR A 129 -2.49 23.23 -9.48
CA THR A 129 -1.08 23.22 -9.90
C THR A 129 -0.17 23.84 -8.85
N ASP A 130 -0.63 24.91 -8.21
CA ASP A 130 0.12 25.65 -7.18
C ASP A 130 0.44 24.76 -5.96
N GLU A 131 -0.54 23.96 -5.52
CA GLU A 131 -0.36 22.96 -4.46
C GLU A 131 0.72 21.94 -4.85
N ILE A 132 0.67 21.41 -6.08
CA ILE A 132 1.63 20.42 -6.55
C ILE A 132 3.04 21.03 -6.66
N GLU A 133 3.17 22.24 -7.19
CA GLU A 133 4.46 22.93 -7.34
C GLU A 133 5.10 23.26 -6.00
N HIS A 134 4.31 23.72 -5.02
CA HIS A 134 4.77 23.96 -3.67
C HIS A 134 5.49 22.72 -3.10
N TRP A 135 4.86 21.55 -3.19
CA TRP A 135 5.44 20.31 -2.67
C TRP A 135 6.56 19.72 -3.54
N LYS A 136 6.58 19.98 -4.86
CA LYS A 136 7.68 19.54 -5.76
C LYS A 136 9.03 20.13 -5.39
N THR A 137 9.05 21.37 -4.91
CA THR A 137 10.31 22.06 -4.55
C THR A 137 10.92 21.54 -3.24
N MET A 138 10.19 20.72 -2.48
CA MET A 138 10.48 20.32 -1.10
C MET A 138 10.96 18.84 -0.95
N HIS A 139 11.83 18.31 -1.83
CA HIS A 139 12.49 16.95 -1.82
C HIS A 139 11.83 15.87 -2.73
N SER A 140 12.45 14.77 -3.22
CA SER A 140 13.37 13.79 -2.58
C SER A 140 14.09 12.81 -3.58
N PRO A 141 15.19 12.09 -3.17
CA PRO A 141 16.14 11.31 -4.01
C PRO A 141 15.86 9.78 -4.22
N VAL A 142 14.72 9.24 -3.78
CA VAL A 142 14.47 7.77 -3.71
C VAL A 142 14.22 7.09 -5.07
N LYS A 143 14.03 7.87 -6.15
CA LYS A 143 13.64 7.38 -7.47
C LYS A 143 14.62 6.33 -8.05
N GLN A 144 15.92 6.50 -7.81
CA GLN A 144 16.95 5.63 -8.38
C GLN A 144 16.89 4.19 -7.87
N ALA A 145 16.48 3.95 -6.62
CA ALA A 145 16.41 2.60 -6.06
C ALA A 145 15.21 1.79 -6.59
N ILE A 146 14.15 2.47 -7.05
CA ILE A 146 12.96 1.84 -7.63
C ILE A 146 13.23 1.45 -9.09
N ASP A 147 13.91 2.32 -9.84
CA ASP A 147 14.29 2.08 -11.24
C ASP A 147 15.21 0.84 -11.39
N GLU A 148 15.97 0.47 -10.35
CA GLU A 148 16.79 -0.74 -10.31
C GLU A 148 16.00 -2.03 -10.03
N ALA A 149 14.88 -1.94 -9.32
CA ALA A 149 14.03 -3.09 -8.99
C ALA A 149 13.10 -3.51 -10.14
N GLU A 150 12.92 -2.67 -11.16
CA GLU A 150 12.01 -2.93 -12.30
C GLU A 150 12.62 -3.81 -13.41
N ARG A 151 13.83 -4.36 -13.22
CA ARG A 151 14.51 -5.24 -14.19
C ARG A 151 14.18 -6.73 -14.05
N GLU A 152 13.06 -7.08 -13.42
CA GLU A 152 12.69 -8.48 -13.28
C GLU A 152 12.15 -9.06 -14.59
N GLU A 153 12.55 -10.30 -14.86
CA GLU A 153 12.04 -11.07 -15.99
C GLU A 153 10.57 -11.45 -15.75
N MET A 154 9.83 -11.65 -16.84
CA MET A 154 8.44 -12.06 -16.76
C MET A 154 8.36 -13.44 -16.09
N PRO A 155 7.50 -13.63 -15.07
CA PRO A 155 7.34 -14.93 -14.44
C PRO A 155 6.86 -15.97 -15.48
N PRO A 156 7.27 -17.23 -15.36
CA PRO A 156 6.82 -18.30 -16.25
C PRO A 156 5.31 -18.48 -16.16
N LEU A 157 4.71 -19.01 -17.23
CA LEU A 157 3.26 -19.16 -17.32
C LEU A 157 2.70 -20.11 -16.25
N GLY A 158 3.48 -21.11 -15.82
CA GLY A 158 3.11 -22.04 -14.77
C GLY A 158 2.74 -21.35 -13.44
N ASP A 159 3.34 -20.17 -13.17
CA ASP A 159 3.08 -19.40 -11.95
C ASP A 159 1.63 -18.89 -11.86
N MET A 160 0.87 -18.94 -12.96
CA MET A 160 -0.56 -18.63 -12.94
C MET A 160 -1.40 -19.66 -12.17
N PHE A 161 -0.90 -20.88 -12.00
CA PHE A 161 -1.63 -22.00 -11.38
C PHE A 161 -1.09 -22.36 -9.99
N THR A 162 0.14 -21.96 -9.67
CA THR A 162 0.76 -22.16 -8.36
C THR A 162 0.25 -21.11 -7.36
N ASP A 163 0.50 -21.32 -6.07
CA ASP A 163 0.11 -20.43 -4.96
C ASP A 163 -1.40 -20.18 -4.79
N VAL A 164 -2.26 -20.90 -5.54
CA VAL A 164 -3.72 -20.92 -5.31
C VAL A 164 -4.07 -21.78 -4.09
N TYR A 165 -3.37 -22.90 -3.94
CA TYR A 165 -3.46 -23.84 -2.82
C TYR A 165 -2.06 -24.35 -2.46
N ASP A 166 -1.91 -24.89 -1.25
CA ASP A 166 -0.65 -25.52 -0.80
C ASP A 166 -0.21 -26.66 -1.74
N GLU A 167 -1.18 -27.44 -2.25
CA GLU A 167 -0.97 -28.48 -3.26
C GLU A 167 -1.87 -28.23 -4.47
N LEU A 168 -1.34 -28.41 -5.68
CA LEU A 168 -2.05 -28.17 -6.92
C LEU A 168 -3.16 -29.22 -7.14
N PRO A 169 -4.45 -28.87 -7.05
CA PRO A 169 -5.54 -29.81 -7.22
C PRO A 169 -5.71 -30.21 -8.69
N LEU A 170 -6.34 -31.37 -8.92
CA LEU A 170 -6.50 -31.98 -10.25
C LEU A 170 -7.09 -31.03 -11.29
N ASN A 171 -8.12 -30.27 -10.92
CA ASN A 171 -8.76 -29.33 -11.83
C ASN A 171 -7.81 -28.21 -12.28
N LEU A 172 -6.85 -27.78 -11.45
CA LEU A 172 -5.85 -26.79 -11.85
C LEU A 172 -4.75 -27.42 -12.71
N MET A 173 -4.36 -28.67 -12.44
CA MET A 173 -3.45 -29.42 -13.33
C MET A 173 -4.04 -29.61 -14.74
N GLU A 174 -5.33 -29.93 -14.83
CA GLU A 174 -6.04 -30.07 -16.09
C GLU A 174 -6.15 -28.73 -16.84
N GLN A 175 -6.41 -27.63 -16.12
CA GLN A 175 -6.45 -26.28 -16.71
C GLN A 175 -5.08 -25.83 -17.20
N GLU A 176 -4.01 -26.10 -16.45
CA GLU A 176 -2.64 -25.80 -16.86
C GLU A 176 -2.28 -26.58 -18.12
N THR A 177 -2.57 -27.89 -18.15
CA THR A 177 -2.33 -28.75 -19.31
C THR A 177 -3.09 -28.24 -20.54
N SER A 178 -4.38 -27.91 -20.37
CA SER A 178 -5.21 -27.36 -21.44
C SER A 178 -4.68 -26.04 -22.01
N LEU A 179 -4.16 -25.16 -21.15
CA LEU A 179 -3.55 -23.89 -21.56
C LEU A 179 -2.24 -24.13 -22.34
N ARG A 180 -1.35 -25.00 -21.83
CA ARG A 180 -0.10 -25.36 -22.50
C ARG A 180 -0.35 -25.92 -23.90
N GLU A 181 -1.31 -26.83 -24.03
CA GLU A 181 -1.69 -27.39 -25.33
C GLU A 181 -2.28 -26.32 -26.26
N THR A 182 -3.08 -25.38 -25.74
CA THR A 182 -3.68 -24.30 -26.54
C THR A 182 -2.61 -23.37 -27.09
N ILE A 183 -1.60 -23.02 -26.30
CA ILE A 183 -0.46 -22.21 -26.75
C ILE A 183 0.35 -22.94 -27.82
N GLN A 184 0.56 -24.25 -27.66
CA GLN A 184 1.24 -25.05 -28.68
C GLN A 184 0.45 -25.12 -30.00
N ARG A 185 -0.88 -25.17 -29.94
CA ARG A 185 -1.75 -25.17 -31.13
C ARG A 185 -1.83 -23.80 -31.81
N HIS A 186 -1.73 -22.72 -31.04
CA HIS A 186 -1.95 -21.34 -31.52
C HIS A 186 -0.79 -20.38 -31.18
N PRO A 187 0.49 -20.70 -31.50
CA PRO A 187 1.64 -19.95 -30.99
C PRO A 187 1.72 -18.50 -31.50
N LYS A 188 1.01 -18.16 -32.59
CA LYS A 188 0.98 -16.79 -33.15
C LYS A 188 0.05 -15.85 -32.37
N ASP A 189 -0.86 -16.41 -31.57
CA ASP A 189 -1.86 -15.66 -30.82
C ASP A 189 -1.36 -15.29 -29.41
N PHE A 190 -0.17 -15.76 -29.01
CA PHE A 190 0.43 -15.54 -27.69
C PHE A 190 1.76 -14.75 -27.76
N PRO A 191 2.16 -14.05 -26.67
CA PRO A 191 3.42 -13.31 -26.61
C PRO A 191 4.65 -14.22 -26.78
N LYS A 192 5.60 -13.80 -27.63
CA LYS A 192 6.80 -14.58 -27.97
C LYS A 192 7.76 -14.83 -26.81
N ASN A 193 7.68 -14.03 -25.75
CA ASN A 193 8.60 -14.07 -24.60
C ASN A 193 8.03 -14.91 -23.44
N MET A 194 6.95 -15.64 -23.67
CA MET A 194 6.28 -16.45 -22.66
C MET A 194 7.05 -17.76 -22.46
N THR A 195 7.71 -17.91 -21.31
CA THR A 195 8.34 -19.17 -20.92
C THR A 195 7.24 -20.12 -20.46
N ILE A 196 7.09 -21.23 -21.18
CA ILE A 196 6.14 -22.31 -20.91
C ILE A 196 6.66 -23.13 -19.73
#